data_AF-A0A5M9HAP2-F1
#
_entry.id   AF-A0A5M9HAP2-F1
#
_cell.length_a   1.000
_cell.length_b   1.000
_cell.length_c   1.000
_cell.angle_alpha   90.00
_cell.angle_beta   90.00
_cell.angle_gamma   90.00
#
_symmetry.space_group_name_H-M   'P 1'
#
loop_
_entity.id
_entity.type
_entity.pdbx_description
1 polymer ?
#
loop_
_entity_poly.entity_id
_entity_poly.type
_entity_poly.pdbx_seq_one_letter_code
_entity_poly.pdbx_strand_id
1 'polypeptide(L)'
;MDYVIGDAIRRKIEEKGMTFVAFADKFGITDRNLQYFFKRNDISLQQITRASEILDYDFVKEYLAALKEDGKGRWIAEEPAPEYASKQKGITTSFTIVGNQDDYYKNFPDLLRTLISEASKLGFSIA
;
A
#
# COMPACT_ATOMS: atom_id res chain seq x y z
N MET A 1 24.90 11.40 6.95
CA MET A 1 23.94 12.32 7.58
C MET A 1 22.59 11.70 7.27
N ASP A 2 21.83 11.27 8.28
CA ASP A 2 20.59 10.52 8.04
C ASP A 2 19.62 11.41 7.26
N TYR A 3 19.10 10.92 6.13
CA TYR A 3 18.15 11.69 5.32
C TYR A 3 16.81 11.80 6.06
N VAL A 4 16.39 13.03 6.36
CA VAL A 4 15.09 13.31 7.01
C VAL A 4 14.19 14.03 6.00
N ILE A 5 13.17 13.33 5.51
CA ILE A 5 12.21 13.88 4.54
C ILE A 5 11.49 15.14 5.05
N GLY A 6 11.35 15.25 6.38
CA GLY A 6 10.81 16.45 7.03
C GLY A 6 11.63 17.72 6.75
N ASP A 7 12.95 17.63 6.71
CA ASP A 7 13.82 18.77 6.40
C ASP A 7 13.73 19.15 4.91
N ALA A 8 13.57 18.18 4.01
CA ALA A 8 13.33 18.44 2.59
C ALA A 8 12.02 19.22 2.37
N ILE A 9 10.95 18.79 3.05
CA ILE A 9 9.65 19.49 3.01
C ILE A 9 9.80 20.91 3.54
N ARG A 10 10.50 21.10 4.67
CA ARG A 10 10.76 22.42 5.25
C ARG A 10 11.46 23.37 4.26
N ARG A 11 12.53 22.90 3.61
CA ARG A 11 13.26 23.69 2.61
C ARG A 11 12.37 24.07 1.43
N LYS A 12 11.50 23.15 0.98
CA LYS A 12 10.58 23.43 -0.12
C LYS A 12 9.51 24.48 0.24
N ILE A 13 9.05 24.51 1.49
CA ILE A 13 8.14 25.55 1.99
C ILE A 13 8.81 26.92 1.85
N GLU A 14 10.06 27.03 2.32
CA GLU A 14 10.86 28.26 2.23
C GLU A 14 11.12 28.66 0.77
N GLU A 15 11.48 27.72 -0.11
CA GLU A 15 11.70 27.94 -1.54
C GLU A 15 10.45 28.44 -2.27
N LYS A 16 9.27 27.95 -1.89
CA LYS A 16 7.98 28.41 -2.47
C LYS A 16 7.47 29.72 -1.85
N GLY A 17 8.20 30.29 -0.88
CA GLY A 17 7.78 31.50 -0.18
C GLY A 17 6.50 31.31 0.63
N MET A 18 6.15 30.06 0.97
CA MET A 18 5.00 29.75 1.80
C MET A 18 5.38 29.91 3.28
N THR A 19 4.51 30.52 4.08
CA THR A 19 4.75 30.59 5.53
C THR A 19 4.48 29.23 6.17
N PHE A 20 5.22 28.91 7.23
CA PHE A 20 4.99 27.66 7.98
C PHE A 20 3.56 27.56 8.52
N VAL A 21 2.97 28.69 8.95
CA VAL A 21 1.58 28.75 9.41
C VAL A 21 0.61 28.38 8.29
N ALA A 22 0.79 28.96 7.09
CA ALA A 22 -0.07 28.66 5.95
C ALA A 22 0.07 27.19 5.49
N PHE A 23 1.27 26.62 5.60
CA PHE A 23 1.47 25.20 5.37
C PHE A 23 0.76 24.35 6.44
N ALA A 24 0.91 24.69 7.71
CA ALA A 24 0.30 23.99 8.85
C ALA A 24 -1.23 23.93 8.70
N ASP A 25 -1.84 25.07 8.35
CA ASP A 25 -3.28 25.20 8.10
C ASP A 25 -3.73 24.29 6.95
N LYS A 26 -3.02 24.29 5.81
CA LYS A 26 -3.34 23.43 4.66
C LYS A 26 -3.12 21.95 4.93
N PHE A 27 -2.13 21.65 5.77
CA PHE A 27 -1.77 20.29 6.17
C PHE A 27 -2.69 19.75 7.29
N GLY A 28 -3.43 20.64 7.96
CA GLY A 28 -4.37 20.27 9.03
C GLY A 28 -3.71 19.99 10.37
N ILE A 29 -2.58 20.64 10.67
CA ILE A 29 -1.87 20.50 11.95
C ILE A 29 -1.55 21.86 12.55
N THR A 30 -1.34 21.90 13.88
CA THR A 30 -0.88 23.11 14.56
C THR A 30 0.60 23.39 14.25
N ASP A 31 1.02 24.66 14.32
CA ASP A 31 2.43 25.08 14.20
C ASP A 31 3.38 24.30 15.13
N ARG A 32 2.94 24.04 16.36
CA ARG A 32 3.71 23.25 17.33
C ARG A 32 3.99 21.84 16.79
N ASN A 33 2.97 21.18 16.25
CA ASN A 33 3.10 19.85 15.66
C ASN A 33 3.91 19.87 14.36
N LEU A 34 3.85 20.97 13.59
CA LEU A 34 4.65 21.14 12.38
C LEU A 34 6.16 21.16 12.70
N GLN A 35 6.56 21.80 13.81
CA GLN A 35 7.96 21.78 14.27
C GLN A 35 8.46 20.38 14.61
N TYR A 36 7.59 19.53 15.19
CA TYR A 36 7.92 18.13 15.43
C TYR A 36 7.91 17.31 14.15
N PHE A 37 6.98 17.60 13.23
CA PHE A 37 6.88 16.93 11.94
C PHE A 37 8.20 16.98 11.17
N PHE A 38 8.85 18.15 11.08
CA PHE A 38 10.12 18.26 10.32
C PHE A 38 11.27 17.41 10.88
N LYS A 39 11.25 17.07 12.18
CA LYS A 39 12.32 16.33 12.85
C LYS A 39 12.08 14.81 12.91
N ARG A 40 10.94 14.34 12.40
CA ARG A 40 10.57 12.93 12.48
C ARG A 40 11.19 12.13 11.33
N ASN A 41 11.75 10.97 11.68
CA ASN A 41 12.27 10.00 10.71
C ASN A 41 11.19 9.00 10.23
N ASP A 42 10.03 8.99 10.87
CA ASP A 42 8.93 8.04 10.68
C ASP A 42 7.68 8.68 10.07
N ILE A 43 7.86 9.68 9.19
CA ILE A 43 6.75 10.31 8.48
C ILE A 43 6.10 9.28 7.55
N SER A 44 4.79 9.11 7.64
CA SER A 44 4.05 8.15 6.81
C SER A 44 3.98 8.57 5.34
N LEU A 45 3.88 7.61 4.42
CA LEU A 45 3.77 7.89 2.98
C LEU A 45 2.57 8.80 2.66
N GLN A 46 1.44 8.63 3.35
CA GLN A 46 0.26 9.50 3.18
C GLN A 46 0.57 10.96 3.53
N GLN A 47 1.33 11.20 4.59
CA GLN A 47 1.76 12.55 4.98
C GLN A 47 2.73 13.15 3.95
N ILE A 48 3.63 12.33 3.39
CA ILE A 48 4.54 12.76 2.31
C ILE A 48 3.73 13.14 1.07
N THR A 49 2.79 12.29 0.63
CA THR A 49 1.90 12.59 -0.50
C THR A 49 1.11 13.87 -0.27
N ARG A 50 0.59 14.09 0.94
CA ARG A 50 -0.14 15.31 1.26
C ARG A 50 0.74 16.56 1.18
N ALA A 51 1.98 16.48 1.67
CA ALA A 51 2.94 17.57 1.50
C ALA A 51 3.25 17.82 0.01
N SER A 52 3.34 16.75 -0.79
CA SER A 52 3.54 16.84 -2.24
C SER A 52 2.42 17.59 -2.94
N GLU A 53 1.16 17.35 -2.56
CA GLU A 53 0.00 18.07 -3.10
C GLU A 53 0.02 19.55 -2.73
N ILE A 54 0.30 19.87 -1.47
CA ILE A 54 0.26 21.26 -0.97
C ILE A 54 1.38 22.10 -1.58
N LEU A 55 2.56 21.49 -1.73
CA LEU A 55 3.75 22.15 -2.23
C LEU A 55 4.01 21.85 -3.70
N ASP A 56 3.12 21.17 -4.41
CA ASP A 56 3.23 20.82 -5.82
C ASP A 56 4.68 20.40 -6.18
N TYR A 57 5.14 19.37 -5.49
CA TYR A 57 6.49 18.80 -5.58
C TYR A 57 6.47 17.32 -5.18
N ASP A 58 7.16 16.45 -5.92
CA ASP A 58 7.11 15.00 -5.70
C ASP A 58 8.11 14.54 -4.62
N PHE A 59 7.73 14.70 -3.34
CA PHE A 59 8.51 14.18 -2.21
C PHE A 59 8.49 12.66 -2.10
N VAL A 60 7.53 11.98 -2.74
CA VAL A 60 7.46 10.51 -2.70
C VAL A 60 8.64 9.93 -3.47
N LYS A 61 8.91 10.48 -4.66
CA LYS A 61 10.08 10.10 -5.45
C LYS A 61 11.39 10.36 -4.72
N GLU A 62 11.51 11.51 -4.05
CA GLU A 62 12.71 11.87 -3.27
C GLU A 62 12.91 10.90 -2.09
N TYR A 63 11.85 10.62 -1.33
CA TYR A 63 11.87 9.69 -0.21
C TYR A 63 12.26 8.26 -0.63
N LEU A 64 11.67 7.76 -1.73
CA LEU A 64 12.00 6.44 -2.26
C LEU A 64 13.43 6.36 -2.78
N ALA A 65 13.96 7.43 -3.37
CA ALA A 65 15.36 7.50 -3.79
C ALA A 65 16.31 7.42 -2.59
N ALA A 66 16.03 8.19 -1.52
CA ALA A 66 16.83 8.15 -0.30
C ALA A 66 16.80 6.75 0.38
N LEU A 67 15.66 6.06 0.37
CA LEU A 67 15.57 4.68 0.87
C LEU A 67 16.41 3.67 0.07
N LYS A 68 16.63 3.90 -1.23
CA LYS A 68 17.54 3.08 -2.06
C LYS A 68 18.99 3.27 -1.65
N GLU A 69 19.38 4.51 -1.37
CA GLU A 69 20.77 4.87 -1.05
C GLU A 69 21.18 4.42 0.36
N ASP A 70 20.27 4.48 1.34
CA ASP A 70 20.57 4.13 2.74
C ASP A 70 20.67 2.61 3.00
N GLY A 71 20.51 1.76 1.98
CA GLY A 71 20.51 0.30 2.12
C GLY A 71 19.39 -0.27 3.02
N LYS A 72 18.52 0.61 3.53
CA LYS A 72 17.32 0.31 4.34
C LYS A 72 16.06 0.19 3.48
N GLY A 73 16.21 -0.02 2.17
CA GLY A 73 15.15 -0.34 1.22
C GLY A 73 14.47 -1.67 1.55
N ARG A 74 13.85 -1.79 2.72
CA ARG A 74 12.85 -2.81 3.02
C ARG A 74 11.64 -2.45 2.18
N TRP A 75 11.44 -3.24 1.13
CA TRP A 75 10.26 -3.22 0.26
C TRP A 75 10.15 -2.02 -0.68
N ILE A 76 11.22 -1.71 -1.40
CA ILE A 76 10.98 -1.26 -2.77
C ILE A 76 10.67 -2.55 -3.50
N ALA A 77 9.40 -2.73 -3.89
CA ALA A 77 9.03 -3.81 -4.78
C ALA A 77 10.10 -3.85 -5.88
N GLU A 78 10.82 -4.97 -5.97
CA GLU A 78 11.54 -5.30 -7.19
C GLU A 78 10.58 -5.01 -8.35
N GLU A 79 11.13 -4.45 -9.44
CA GLU A 79 10.42 -4.24 -10.71
C GLU A 79 9.30 -5.28 -10.87
N PRO A 80 8.06 -4.87 -11.22
CA PRO A 80 6.89 -5.73 -11.16
C PRO A 80 7.30 -7.12 -11.61
N ALA A 81 7.25 -8.08 -10.68
CA ALA A 81 7.85 -9.41 -10.84
C ALA A 81 7.66 -9.85 -12.29
N PRO A 82 8.71 -10.32 -12.99
CA PRO A 82 8.64 -10.64 -14.42
C PRO A 82 7.35 -11.39 -14.62
N GLU A 83 6.45 -10.75 -15.38
CA GLU A 83 5.05 -11.12 -15.60
C GLU A 83 4.88 -12.59 -15.28
N TYR A 84 4.27 -12.95 -14.14
CA TYR A 84 4.07 -14.35 -13.77
C TYR A 84 3.50 -15.00 -15.02
N ALA A 85 4.28 -15.86 -15.68
CA ALA A 85 3.91 -16.40 -16.96
C ALA A 85 2.53 -17.03 -16.77
N SER A 86 1.49 -16.36 -17.29
CA SER A 86 0.11 -16.80 -17.17
C SER A 86 -0.06 -18.00 -18.08
N LYS A 87 0.41 -19.14 -17.59
CA LYS A 87 0.19 -20.44 -18.21
C LYS A 87 -0.37 -21.41 -17.18
N GLN A 88 -1.44 -20.99 -16.53
CA GLN A 88 -2.57 -21.88 -16.39
C GLN A 88 -3.74 -21.23 -17.10
N LYS A 89 -4.16 -21.84 -18.22
CA LYS A 89 -5.45 -21.52 -18.86
C LYS A 89 -6.55 -22.05 -17.93
N GLY A 90 -6.81 -21.32 -16.85
CA GLY A 90 -7.88 -21.60 -15.90
C GLY A 90 -9.10 -20.76 -16.24
N ILE A 91 -10.30 -21.32 -16.05
CA ILE A 91 -11.54 -20.56 -16.04
C ILE A 91 -11.89 -20.33 -14.58
N THR A 92 -11.86 -19.07 -14.13
CA THR A 92 -12.33 -18.72 -12.78
C THR A 92 -13.85 -18.62 -12.79
N THR A 93 -14.52 -19.49 -12.03
CA THR A 93 -15.97 -19.46 -11.86
C THR A 93 -16.31 -19.21 -10.39
N SER A 94 -17.13 -18.20 -10.10
CA SER A 94 -17.65 -17.95 -8.75
C SER A 94 -19.09 -18.47 -8.66
N PHE A 95 -19.39 -19.21 -7.59
CA PHE A 95 -20.74 -19.63 -7.25
C PHE A 95 -21.05 -19.22 -5.81
N THR A 96 -22.27 -18.75 -5.58
CA THR A 96 -22.77 -18.42 -4.24
C THR A 96 -23.75 -19.50 -3.83
N ILE A 97 -23.45 -20.18 -2.74
CA ILE A 97 -24.35 -21.18 -2.14
C ILE A 97 -25.11 -20.48 -1.03
N VAL A 98 -26.44 -20.60 -1.03
CA VAL A 98 -27.35 -20.05 -0.01
C VAL A 98 -28.04 -21.21 0.71
N GLY A 99 -28.08 -21.17 2.04
CA GLY A 99 -28.66 -22.22 2.88
C GLY A 99 -28.84 -21.76 4.33
N ASN A 100 -29.39 -22.64 5.17
CA ASN A 100 -29.49 -22.39 6.61
C ASN A 100 -28.14 -22.62 7.29
N GLN A 101 -27.80 -21.80 8.30
CA GLN A 101 -26.52 -21.84 9.01
C GLN A 101 -26.19 -23.24 9.57
N ASP A 102 -27.19 -23.95 10.11
CA ASP A 102 -27.01 -25.29 10.66
C ASP A 102 -26.68 -26.34 9.59
N ASP A 103 -27.18 -26.16 8.37
CA ASP A 103 -26.94 -27.08 7.25
C ASP A 103 -25.55 -26.88 6.64
N TYR A 104 -24.99 -25.66 6.71
CA TYR A 104 -23.61 -25.43 6.30
C TYR A 104 -22.63 -26.19 7.17
N TYR A 105 -22.68 -26.03 8.50
CA TYR A 105 -21.70 -26.68 9.36
C TYR A 105 -21.77 -28.21 9.28
N LYS A 106 -22.96 -28.77 9.04
CA LYS A 106 -23.16 -30.21 8.93
C LYS A 106 -22.76 -30.77 7.55
N ASN A 107 -23.20 -30.11 6.47
CA ASN A 107 -23.14 -30.71 5.13
C ASN A 107 -22.05 -30.09 4.24
N PHE A 108 -21.49 -28.93 4.58
CA PHE A 108 -20.47 -28.26 3.77
C PHE A 108 -19.18 -29.07 3.60
N PRO A 109 -18.65 -29.77 4.62
CA PRO A 109 -17.47 -30.62 4.43
C PRO A 109 -17.70 -31.73 3.39
N ASP A 110 -18.88 -32.36 3.42
CA ASP A 110 -19.23 -33.41 2.48
C ASP A 110 -19.47 -32.86 1.08
N LEU A 111 -20.12 -31.69 0.98
CA LEU A 111 -20.27 -30.96 -0.29
C LEU A 111 -18.91 -30.65 -0.94
N LEU A 112 -17.94 -30.14 -0.17
CA LEU A 112 -16.59 -29.87 -0.69
C LEU A 112 -15.91 -31.15 -1.19
N ARG A 113 -16.02 -32.25 -0.44
CA ARG A 113 -15.46 -33.55 -0.85
C ARG A 113 -16.10 -34.06 -2.14
N THR A 114 -17.42 -33.95 -2.27
CA THR A 114 -18.13 -34.34 -3.49
C THR A 114 -17.70 -33.48 -4.68
N LEU A 115 -17.60 -32.16 -4.51
CA LEU A 115 -17.15 -31.25 -5.57
C LEU A 115 -15.72 -31.59 -6.03
N ILE A 116 -14.80 -31.82 -5.10
CA ILE A 116 -13.42 -32.20 -5.43
C ILE A 116 -13.38 -33.55 -6.15
N SER A 117 -14.16 -34.52 -5.69
CA SER A 117 -14.22 -35.86 -6.31
C SER A 117 -14.77 -35.82 -7.73
N GLU A 118 -15.90 -35.12 -7.94
CA GLU A 118 -16.53 -35.00 -9.27
C GLU A 118 -15.67 -34.17 -10.23
N ALA A 119 -15.07 -33.08 -9.76
CA ALA A 119 -14.12 -32.31 -10.55
C ALA A 119 -12.93 -33.16 -10.99
N SER A 120 -12.37 -33.97 -10.08
CA SER A 120 -11.25 -34.86 -10.39
C SER A 120 -11.62 -35.93 -11.43
N LYS A 121 -12.83 -36.51 -11.36
CA LYS A 121 -13.33 -37.46 -12.36
C LYS A 121 -13.44 -36.84 -13.75
N LEU A 122 -13.79 -35.56 -13.81
CA LEU A 122 -13.89 -34.78 -15.04
C LEU A 122 -12.55 -34.19 -15.51
N GLY A 123 -11.45 -34.47 -14.80
CA GLY A 123 -10.11 -34.00 -15.14
C GLY A 123 -9.78 -32.58 -14.70
N PHE A 124 -10.60 -31.99 -13.82
CA PHE A 124 -10.37 -30.68 -13.23
C PHE A 124 -9.71 -30.80 -11.86
N SER A 125 -8.80 -29.87 -11.56
CA SER A 125 -8.24 -29.70 -10.22
C SER A 125 -8.84 -28.44 -9.59
N ILE A 126 -9.52 -28.60 -8.46
CA ILE A 126 -9.96 -27.48 -7.63
C ILE A 126 -8.77 -27.08 -6.75
N ALA A 127 -8.33 -25.83 -6.86
CA ALA A 127 -7.24 -25.26 -6.09
C ALA A 127 -7.76 -24.42 -4.92
#